data_AF-A0A562PUG1-F1
#
_entry.id   AF-A0A562PUG1-F1
#
_cell.length_a   1.000
_cell.length_b   1.000
_cell.length_c   1.000
_cell.angle_alpha   90.00
_cell.angle_beta   90.00
_cell.angle_gamma   90.00
#
_symmetry.space_group_name_H-M   'P 1'
#
loop_
_entity.id
_entity.type
_entity.pdbx_description
1 polymer ?
#
loop_
_entity_poly.entity_id
_entity_poly.type
_entity_poly.pdbx_seq_one_letter_code
_entity_poly.pdbx_strand_id
1 'polypeptide(L)'
;MIYFTIFEIKYIISFFMKHFILMADIINSGKKEQKPLMEDFKNLIEEVNKIYKTDILSPLTITLGDEFQGIIKNLAASIQIILTLEENCIHKKLNFKLRYVLNQGEIETPINEKIAYEMLGSGLTDARLKLNDSKYKKFRFNISIDNLLQQSVLNDAFIIFEKITDKWSFKNDYDLASNFIQFKDYKIISEKMNKTRSLIWKREKTLQIESYNATKNIMHTITSIK
;
A
#
# COMPACT_ATOMS: atom_id res chain seq x y z
N MET A 1 19.47 9.11 -42.68
CA MET A 1 18.32 8.37 -42.13
C MET A 1 18.87 7.36 -41.14
N ILE A 2 18.75 7.64 -39.83
CA ILE A 2 19.34 6.78 -38.79
C ILE A 2 18.37 5.62 -38.57
N TYR A 3 18.79 4.40 -38.93
CA TYR A 3 18.04 3.19 -38.66
C TYR A 3 18.48 2.65 -37.30
N PHE A 4 17.58 2.70 -36.33
CA PHE A 4 17.78 2.02 -35.04
C PHE A 4 17.42 0.54 -35.18
N THR A 5 18.21 -0.32 -34.56
CA THR A 5 17.88 -1.74 -34.45
C THR A 5 16.65 -1.95 -33.54
N ILE A 6 15.93 -3.08 -33.66
CA ILE A 6 14.82 -3.41 -32.76
C ILE A 6 15.25 -3.39 -31.28
N PHE A 7 16.52 -3.74 -31.01
CA PHE A 7 17.11 -3.69 -29.68
C PHE A 7 17.27 -2.25 -29.18
N GLU A 8 17.82 -1.35 -30.02
CA GLU A 8 17.94 0.08 -29.68
C GLU A 8 16.57 0.75 -29.52
N ILE A 9 15.59 0.37 -30.35
CA ILE A 9 14.21 0.86 -30.21
C ILE A 9 13.61 0.40 -28.89
N LYS A 10 13.77 -0.88 -28.51
CA LYS A 10 13.34 -1.38 -27.19
C LYS A 10 14.05 -0.67 -26.04
N TYR A 11 15.35 -0.39 -26.19
CA TYR A 11 16.13 0.31 -25.18
C TYR A 11 15.68 1.76 -25.02
N ILE A 12 15.48 2.49 -26.13
CA ILE A 12 14.96 3.86 -26.13
C ILE A 12 13.54 3.91 -25.57
N ILE A 13 12.67 2.98 -25.96
CA ILE A 13 11.29 2.90 -25.40
C ILE A 13 11.35 2.61 -23.91
N SER A 14 12.16 1.64 -23.48
CA SER A 14 12.36 1.32 -22.06
C SER A 14 12.89 2.51 -21.26
N PHE A 15 13.72 3.36 -21.87
CA PHE A 15 14.31 4.54 -21.24
C PHE A 15 13.27 5.62 -20.88
N PHE A 16 12.14 5.69 -21.60
CA PHE A 16 11.05 6.65 -21.34
C PHE A 16 9.83 6.03 -20.67
N MET A 17 9.88 4.76 -20.26
CA MET A 17 8.74 4.13 -19.59
C MET A 17 8.68 4.57 -18.13
N LYS A 18 7.53 5.18 -17.78
CA LYS A 18 7.21 5.45 -16.39
C LYS A 18 6.70 4.20 -15.70
N HIS A 19 7.15 4.01 -14.47
CA HIS A 19 6.83 2.88 -13.63
C HIS A 19 6.11 3.34 -12.37
N PHE A 20 5.34 2.44 -11.75
CA PHE A 20 4.72 2.68 -10.45
C PHE A 20 5.72 2.30 -9.35
N ILE A 21 6.26 3.30 -8.68
CA ILE A 21 7.26 3.18 -7.62
C ILE A 21 6.53 3.29 -6.29
N LEU A 22 6.56 2.21 -5.50
CA LEU A 22 5.97 2.17 -4.17
C LEU A 22 7.09 2.21 -3.13
N MET A 23 7.04 3.21 -2.25
CA MET A 23 7.91 3.30 -1.07
C MET A 23 7.06 3.48 0.18
N ALA A 24 7.54 2.97 1.31
CA ALA A 24 6.94 3.28 2.59
C ALA A 24 7.92 3.16 3.76
N ASP A 25 7.76 4.01 4.77
CA ASP A 25 8.48 3.92 6.04
C ASP A 25 7.54 3.65 7.22
N ILE A 26 8.06 3.02 8.28
CA ILE A 26 7.33 2.85 9.54
C ILE A 26 7.29 4.19 10.29
N ILE A 27 6.08 4.65 10.60
CA ILE A 27 5.88 5.86 11.38
C ILE A 27 6.38 5.65 12.82
N ASN A 28 7.29 6.53 13.27
CA ASN A 28 7.87 6.53 14.62
C ASN A 28 8.58 5.21 15.00
N SER A 29 9.26 4.56 14.05
CA SER A 29 10.04 3.33 14.26
C SER A 29 11.02 3.41 15.44
N GLY A 30 11.73 4.54 15.58
CA GLY A 30 12.74 4.75 16.63
C GLY A 30 12.22 4.76 18.07
N LYS A 31 10.90 4.76 18.31
CA LYS A 31 10.28 4.76 19.65
C LYS A 31 9.84 3.36 20.12
N LYS A 32 10.13 2.30 19.35
CA LYS A 32 9.62 0.94 19.59
C LYS A 32 10.75 -0.05 19.82
N GLU A 33 10.43 -1.19 20.41
CA GLU A 33 11.35 -2.32 20.50
C GLU A 33 11.71 -2.81 19.09
N GLN A 34 12.97 -2.62 18.71
CA GLN A 34 13.40 -2.74 17.32
C GLN A 34 13.30 -4.17 16.77
N LYS A 35 13.70 -5.18 17.56
CA LYS A 35 13.73 -6.58 17.10
C LYS A 35 12.35 -7.12 16.68
N PRO A 36 11.32 -7.11 17.55
CA PRO A 36 10.01 -7.63 17.17
C PRO A 36 9.36 -6.80 16.07
N LEU A 37 9.55 -5.47 16.08
CA LEU A 37 9.04 -4.59 15.01
C LEU A 37 9.59 -4.97 13.64
N MET A 38 10.90 -5.22 13.55
CA MET A 38 11.56 -5.56 12.29
C MET A 38 11.20 -6.96 11.81
N GLU A 39 11.00 -7.91 12.72
CA GLU A 39 10.53 -9.25 12.38
C GLU A 39 9.11 -9.20 11.80
N ASP A 40 8.18 -8.50 12.46
CA ASP A 40 6.82 -8.31 11.97
C ASP A 40 6.79 -7.61 10.61
N PHE A 41 7.61 -6.56 10.44
CA PHE A 41 7.70 -5.81 9.19
C PHE A 41 8.25 -6.69 8.07
N LYS A 42 9.32 -7.45 8.32
CA LYS A 42 9.88 -8.39 7.35
C LYS A 42 8.87 -9.44 6.92
N ASN A 43 8.18 -10.06 7.87
CA ASN A 43 7.16 -11.07 7.60
C ASN A 43 5.99 -10.50 6.79
N LEU A 44 5.59 -9.25 7.05
CA LEU A 44 4.56 -8.55 6.29
C LEU A 44 4.98 -8.37 4.82
N ILE A 45 6.20 -7.90 4.58
CA ILE A 45 6.72 -7.64 3.23
C ILE A 45 6.93 -8.93 2.44
N GLU A 46 7.49 -9.98 3.07
CA GLU A 46 7.70 -11.29 2.44
C GLU A 46 6.39 -11.93 1.99
N GLU A 47 5.33 -11.85 2.81
CA GLU A 47 4.02 -12.38 2.45
C GLU A 47 3.41 -11.65 1.25
N VAL A 48 3.48 -10.32 1.24
CA VAL A 48 2.94 -9.51 0.14
C VAL A 48 3.70 -9.74 -1.16
N ASN A 49 5.03 -9.85 -1.10
CA ASN A 49 5.85 -10.24 -2.26
C ASN A 49 5.43 -11.61 -2.82
N LYS A 50 5.10 -12.57 -1.95
CA LYS A 50 4.64 -13.90 -2.36
C LYS A 50 3.26 -13.84 -3.02
N ILE A 51 2.32 -13.08 -2.45
CA ILE A 51 0.95 -12.95 -2.97
C ILE A 51 0.95 -12.26 -4.34
N TYR A 52 1.70 -11.18 -4.50
CA TYR A 52 1.69 -10.32 -5.69
C TYR A 52 2.88 -10.52 -6.62
N LYS A 53 3.52 -11.70 -6.60
CA LYS A 53 4.72 -12.01 -7.39
C LYS A 53 4.58 -11.66 -8.88
N THR A 54 3.38 -11.82 -9.46
CA THR A 54 3.10 -11.54 -10.89
C THR A 54 2.76 -10.08 -11.19
N ASP A 55 2.50 -9.29 -10.16
CA ASP A 55 2.08 -7.89 -10.23
C ASP A 55 3.18 -6.92 -9.78
N ILE A 56 4.28 -7.46 -9.28
CA ILE A 56 5.47 -6.72 -8.85
C ILE A 56 6.59 -6.96 -9.87
N LEU A 57 7.09 -5.89 -10.48
CA LEU A 57 8.21 -5.95 -11.43
C LEU A 57 9.56 -6.03 -10.70
N SER A 58 9.67 -5.38 -9.54
CA SER A 58 10.82 -5.49 -8.64
C SER A 58 10.31 -5.58 -7.20
N PRO A 59 10.68 -6.63 -6.45
CA PRO A 59 10.07 -6.98 -5.17
C PRO A 59 10.14 -5.83 -4.16
N LEU A 60 9.15 -5.75 -3.27
CA LEU A 60 9.20 -4.89 -2.11
C LEU A 60 10.42 -5.29 -1.27
N THR A 61 11.45 -4.46 -1.30
CA THR A 61 12.75 -4.74 -0.69
C THR A 61 12.92 -3.82 0.49
N ILE A 62 13.15 -4.38 1.68
CA ILE A 62 13.42 -3.60 2.87
C ILE A 62 14.76 -2.87 2.71
N THR A 63 14.73 -1.58 2.99
CA THR A 63 15.87 -0.68 2.98
C THR A 63 15.99 0.03 4.32
N LEU A 64 17.19 0.57 4.60
CA LEU A 64 17.49 1.43 5.77
C LEU A 64 16.91 0.97 7.14
N GLY A 65 16.54 -0.31 7.28
CA GLY A 65 15.86 -0.89 8.44
C GLY A 65 14.33 -0.86 8.33
N ASP A 66 13.73 0.33 8.38
CA ASP A 66 12.28 0.53 8.61
C ASP A 66 11.50 0.99 7.38
N GLU A 67 12.11 0.87 6.21
CA GLU A 67 11.53 1.29 4.95
C GLU A 67 11.49 0.13 3.96
N PHE A 68 10.59 0.17 2.98
CA PHE A 68 10.73 -0.64 1.76
C PHE A 68 10.58 0.20 0.50
N GLN A 69 11.12 -0.32 -0.59
CA GLN A 69 10.96 0.18 -1.95
C GLN A 69 10.60 -0.99 -2.88
N GLY A 70 9.74 -0.77 -3.88
CA GLY A 70 9.47 -1.75 -4.92
C GLY A 70 8.85 -1.12 -6.17
N ILE A 71 8.90 -1.86 -7.28
CA ILE A 71 8.37 -1.42 -8.58
C ILE A 71 7.18 -2.29 -8.95
N ILE A 72 6.02 -1.67 -9.16
CA ILE A 72 4.74 -2.35 -9.38
C ILE A 72 4.33 -2.23 -10.84
N LYS A 73 3.66 -3.26 -11.34
CA LYS A 73 3.30 -3.40 -12.76
C LYS A 73 2.30 -2.36 -13.24
N ASN A 74 1.34 -1.98 -12.40
CA ASN A 74 0.27 -1.04 -12.75
C ASN A 74 -0.38 -0.42 -11.50
N LEU A 75 -1.23 0.59 -11.73
CA LEU A 75 -1.93 1.31 -10.67
C LEU A 75 -2.86 0.41 -9.84
N ALA A 76 -3.67 -0.45 -10.48
CA ALA A 76 -4.61 -1.32 -9.77
C ALA A 76 -3.89 -2.26 -8.81
N ALA A 77 -2.80 -2.90 -9.26
CA ALA A 77 -1.92 -3.71 -8.42
C ALA A 77 -1.31 -2.89 -7.27
N SER A 78 -0.86 -1.67 -7.54
CA SER A 78 -0.25 -0.80 -6.52
C SER A 78 -1.23 -0.51 -5.37
N ILE A 79 -2.47 -0.15 -5.70
CA ILE A 79 -3.51 0.14 -4.71
C ILE A 79 -3.93 -1.12 -3.95
N GLN A 80 -4.06 -2.25 -4.66
CA GLN A 80 -4.39 -3.53 -4.05
C GLN A 80 -3.30 -4.01 -3.06
N ILE A 81 -2.02 -3.79 -3.39
CA ILE A 81 -0.89 -4.07 -2.51
C ILE A 81 -0.93 -3.21 -1.24
N ILE A 82 -1.16 -1.89 -1.38
CA ILE A 82 -1.30 -0.99 -0.22
C ILE A 82 -2.44 -1.44 0.69
N LEU A 83 -3.62 -1.75 0.13
CA LEU A 83 -4.76 -2.22 0.89
C LEU A 83 -4.45 -3.55 1.61
N THR A 84 -3.73 -4.46 0.97
CA THR A 84 -3.34 -5.75 1.58
C THR A 84 -2.34 -5.54 2.71
N LEU A 85 -1.37 -4.65 2.57
CA LEU A 85 -0.45 -4.29 3.65
C LEU A 85 -1.21 -3.78 4.87
N GLU A 86 -2.19 -2.89 4.66
CA GLU A 86 -3.04 -2.33 5.72
C GLU A 86 -3.93 -3.37 6.39
N GLU A 87 -4.62 -4.20 5.61
CA GLU A 87 -5.47 -5.28 6.12
C GLU A 87 -4.64 -6.33 6.88
N ASN A 88 -3.46 -6.68 6.38
CA ASN A 88 -2.56 -7.60 7.09
C ASN A 88 -2.06 -7.03 8.42
N CYS A 89 -1.83 -5.71 8.51
CA CYS A 89 -1.53 -5.08 9.80
C CYS A 89 -2.68 -5.27 10.82
N ILE A 90 -3.92 -5.21 10.36
CA ILE A 90 -5.11 -5.42 11.21
C ILE A 90 -5.25 -6.91 11.57
N HIS A 91 -5.21 -7.80 10.58
CA HIS A 91 -5.38 -9.24 10.77
C HIS A 91 -4.35 -9.83 11.72
N LYS A 92 -3.09 -9.42 11.58
CA LYS A 92 -1.97 -9.91 12.39
C LYS A 92 -1.74 -9.11 13.67
N LYS A 93 -2.54 -8.07 13.92
CA LYS A 93 -2.35 -7.14 15.04
C LYS A 93 -0.93 -6.61 15.11
N LEU A 94 -0.47 -6.04 14.01
CA LEU A 94 0.83 -5.37 13.97
C LEU A 94 0.71 -3.99 14.61
N ASN A 95 1.50 -3.73 15.64
CA ASN A 95 1.44 -2.47 16.37
C ASN A 95 2.32 -1.40 15.71
N PHE A 96 2.13 -1.16 14.42
CA PHE A 96 2.75 -0.07 13.69
C PHE A 96 1.90 0.40 12.51
N LYS A 97 2.27 1.55 11.97
CA LYS A 97 1.64 2.13 10.79
C LYS A 97 2.71 2.46 9.78
N LEU A 98 2.33 2.33 8.52
CA LEU A 98 3.17 2.69 7.39
C LEU A 98 2.70 4.01 6.80
N ARG A 99 3.65 4.80 6.34
CA ARG A 99 3.44 5.96 5.49
C ARG A 99 3.89 5.60 4.09
N TYR A 100 3.01 5.78 3.11
CA TYR A 100 3.20 5.33 1.74
C TYR A 100 3.38 6.49 0.77
N VAL A 101 4.24 6.27 -0.21
CA VAL A 101 4.32 7.04 -1.45
C VAL A 101 4.15 6.08 -2.62
N LEU A 102 3.16 6.36 -3.46
CA LEU A 102 3.06 5.76 -4.80
C LEU A 102 3.38 6.85 -5.83
N ASN A 103 4.51 6.73 -6.52
CA ASN A 103 4.93 7.69 -7.53
C ASN A 103 4.98 7.02 -8.91
N GLN A 104 4.37 7.62 -9.92
CA GLN A 104 4.59 7.24 -11.30
C GLN A 104 5.73 8.07 -11.89
N GLY A 105 6.81 7.44 -12.31
CA GLY A 105 7.99 8.17 -12.79
C GLY A 105 8.98 7.31 -13.55
N GLU A 106 9.96 7.95 -14.18
CA GLU A 106 10.95 7.29 -15.04
C GLU A 106 11.99 6.52 -14.22
N ILE A 107 12.40 5.38 -14.78
CA ILE A 107 13.53 4.59 -14.31
C ILE A 107 14.44 4.40 -15.52
N GLU A 108 15.68 4.89 -15.41
CA GLU A 108 16.66 4.97 -16.50
C GLU A 108 17.46 3.68 -16.66
N THR A 109 17.53 2.87 -15.61
CA THR A 109 18.16 1.54 -15.61
C THR A 109 17.15 0.44 -15.90
N PRO A 110 17.56 -0.73 -16.42
CA PRO A 110 16.72 -1.91 -16.45
C PRO A 110 16.14 -2.26 -15.07
N ILE A 111 14.90 -2.75 -15.04
CA ILE A 111 14.26 -3.15 -13.78
C ILE A 111 14.96 -4.38 -13.20
N ASN A 112 15.36 -4.29 -11.94
CA ASN A 112 15.95 -5.41 -11.21
C ASN A 112 14.84 -6.27 -10.58
N GLU A 113 14.54 -7.42 -11.18
CA GLU A 113 13.47 -8.33 -10.74
C GLU A 113 13.79 -9.07 -9.42
N LYS A 114 15.02 -8.99 -8.90
CA LYS A 114 15.46 -9.72 -7.70
C LYS A 114 15.46 -8.87 -6.45
N ILE A 115 15.93 -7.64 -6.56
CA ILE A 115 16.04 -6.68 -5.45
C ILE A 115 15.73 -5.28 -5.97
N ALA A 116 15.00 -4.48 -5.20
CA ALA A 116 14.68 -3.11 -5.59
C ALA A 116 15.79 -2.12 -5.19
N TYR A 117 17.03 -2.48 -5.49
CA TYR A 117 18.22 -1.65 -5.35
C TYR A 117 18.96 -1.53 -6.68
N GLU A 118 19.93 -0.60 -6.73
CA GLU A 118 20.82 -0.38 -7.89
C GLU A 118 20.11 0.14 -9.16
N MET A 119 18.85 0.54 -9.04
CA MET A 119 18.13 1.24 -10.10
C MET A 119 18.31 2.75 -9.96
N LEU A 120 18.41 3.44 -11.10
CA LEU A 120 18.52 4.90 -11.18
C LEU A 120 17.37 5.47 -12.00
N GLY A 121 16.95 6.68 -11.65
CA GLY A 121 15.94 7.43 -12.40
C GLY A 121 15.29 8.52 -11.58
N SER A 122 14.84 9.58 -12.27
CA SER A 122 14.13 10.71 -11.67
C SER A 122 12.93 10.28 -10.84
N GLY A 123 12.19 9.23 -11.26
CA GLY A 123 11.03 8.72 -10.53
C GLY A 123 11.36 8.17 -9.14
N LEU A 124 12.52 7.54 -8.97
CA LEU A 124 12.98 7.00 -7.67
C LEU A 124 13.37 8.15 -6.72
N THR A 125 14.10 9.13 -7.24
CA THR A 125 14.46 10.35 -6.51
C THR A 125 13.22 11.11 -6.06
N ASP A 126 12.25 11.29 -6.95
CA ASP A 126 10.99 11.98 -6.66
C ASP A 126 10.16 11.27 -5.59
N ALA A 127 10.05 9.94 -5.67
CA ALA A 127 9.37 9.14 -4.66
C ALA A 127 10.04 9.29 -3.28
N ARG A 128 11.37 9.27 -3.25
CA ARG A 128 12.18 9.47 -2.04
C ARG A 128 11.95 10.83 -1.40
N LEU A 129 12.01 11.89 -2.21
CA LEU A 129 11.74 13.26 -1.75
C LEU A 129 10.33 13.37 -1.18
N LYS A 130 9.33 12.84 -1.89
CA LYS A 130 7.94 12.81 -1.42
C LYS A 130 7.77 12.02 -0.13
N LEU A 131 8.51 10.93 0.09
CA LEU A 131 8.42 10.14 1.32
C LEU A 131 8.96 10.93 2.51
N ASN A 132 10.10 11.61 2.32
CA ASN A 132 10.67 12.50 3.32
C ASN A 132 9.77 13.68 3.63
N ASP A 133 9.20 14.35 2.63
CA ASP A 133 8.28 15.48 2.82
C ASP A 133 6.99 15.04 3.54
N SER A 134 6.54 13.81 3.30
CA SER A 134 5.35 13.25 3.92
C SER A 134 5.52 13.03 5.43
N LYS A 135 6.74 13.15 5.99
CA LYS A 135 6.99 13.20 7.45
C LYS A 135 6.35 14.41 8.13
N TYR A 136 6.17 15.50 7.38
CA TYR A 136 5.60 16.76 7.88
C TYR A 136 4.14 16.95 7.47
N LYS A 137 3.57 16.00 6.72
CA LYS A 137 2.17 16.04 6.27
C LYS A 137 1.25 15.39 7.30
N LYS A 138 -0.03 15.78 7.22
CA LYS A 138 -1.09 15.28 8.10
C LYS A 138 -1.54 13.86 7.79
N PHE A 139 -1.44 13.42 6.53
CA PHE A 139 -1.94 12.13 6.05
C PHE A 139 -0.78 11.23 5.65
N ARG A 140 -0.95 9.91 5.83
CA ARG A 140 0.13 8.93 5.63
C ARG A 140 0.13 8.28 4.25
N PHE A 141 -0.81 8.62 3.38
CA PHE A 141 -0.85 8.14 2.00
C PHE A 141 -0.59 9.31 1.05
N ASN A 142 0.30 9.12 0.09
CA ASN A 142 0.61 10.11 -0.93
C ASN A 142 0.71 9.44 -2.30
N ILE A 143 -0.32 9.63 -3.12
CA ILE A 143 -0.39 9.11 -4.49
C ILE A 143 -0.04 10.25 -5.45
N SER A 144 0.98 10.04 -6.28
CA SER A 144 1.49 10.99 -7.27
C SER A 144 1.65 10.27 -8.61
N ILE A 145 0.67 10.39 -9.49
CA ILE A 145 0.60 9.67 -10.77
C ILE A 145 0.19 10.62 -11.89
N ASP A 146 0.43 10.25 -13.15
CA ASP A 146 0.22 11.16 -14.29
C ASP A 146 -1.27 11.52 -14.47
N ASN A 147 -2.18 10.57 -14.22
CA ASN A 147 -3.61 10.82 -14.32
C ASN A 147 -4.09 11.59 -13.08
N LEU A 148 -4.23 12.91 -13.22
CA LEU A 148 -4.60 13.82 -12.12
C LEU A 148 -6.00 13.52 -11.53
N LEU A 149 -6.94 13.02 -12.34
CA LEU A 149 -8.26 12.63 -11.85
C LEU A 149 -8.15 11.41 -10.93
N GLN A 150 -7.49 10.35 -11.40
CA GLN A 150 -7.25 9.15 -10.59
C GLN A 150 -6.45 9.49 -9.33
N GLN A 151 -5.42 10.34 -9.47
CA GLN A 151 -4.61 10.83 -8.36
C GLN A 151 -5.46 11.52 -7.28
N SER A 152 -6.30 12.48 -7.67
CA SER A 152 -7.14 13.24 -6.72
C SER A 152 -8.10 12.31 -5.99
N VAL A 153 -8.83 11.48 -6.73
CA VAL A 153 -9.82 10.55 -6.16
C VAL A 153 -9.16 9.56 -5.21
N LEU A 154 -8.00 9.01 -5.57
CA LEU A 154 -7.27 8.07 -4.73
C LEU A 154 -6.78 8.73 -3.43
N ASN A 155 -6.22 9.94 -3.50
CA ASN A 155 -5.78 10.65 -2.30
C ASN A 155 -6.96 10.96 -1.36
N ASP A 156 -8.08 11.44 -1.89
CA ASP A 156 -9.28 11.71 -1.08
C ASP A 156 -9.87 10.41 -0.48
N ALA A 157 -9.90 9.33 -1.25
CA ALA A 157 -10.31 8.02 -0.77
C ALA A 157 -9.39 7.53 0.35
N PHE A 158 -8.07 7.69 0.24
CA PHE A 158 -7.13 7.30 1.30
C PHE A 158 -7.27 8.17 2.54
N ILE A 159 -7.61 9.46 2.43
CA ILE A 159 -7.92 10.31 3.59
C ILE A 159 -9.12 9.74 4.36
N ILE A 160 -10.16 9.29 3.66
CA ILE A 160 -11.34 8.69 4.28
C ILE A 160 -10.97 7.35 4.91
N PHE A 161 -10.27 6.49 4.16
CA PHE A 161 -9.78 5.19 4.63
C PHE A 161 -8.97 5.33 5.92
N GLU A 162 -7.95 6.20 5.91
CA GLU A 162 -7.09 6.50 7.05
C GLU A 162 -7.92 6.94 8.27
N LYS A 163 -8.84 7.89 8.10
CA LYS A 163 -9.69 8.39 9.19
C LYS A 163 -10.59 7.32 9.80
N ILE A 164 -10.99 6.31 9.02
CA ILE A 164 -11.78 5.19 9.51
C ILE A 164 -10.86 4.24 10.30
N THR A 165 -9.79 3.75 9.65
CA THR A 165 -8.90 2.75 10.24
C THR A 165 -8.16 3.27 11.46
N ASP A 166 -7.81 4.56 11.49
CA ASP A 166 -7.06 5.17 12.59
C ASP A 166 -7.88 5.33 13.88
N LYS A 167 -9.22 5.26 13.77
CA LYS A 167 -10.10 5.21 14.93
C LYS A 167 -10.18 3.82 15.55
N TRP A 168 -9.79 2.78 14.82
CA TRP A 168 -9.84 1.41 15.32
C TRP A 168 -8.73 1.22 16.34
N SER A 169 -9.12 0.95 17.58
CA SER A 169 -8.20 0.60 18.65
C SER A 169 -7.52 -0.73 18.36
N PHE A 170 -6.19 -0.73 18.38
CA PHE A 170 -5.37 -1.93 18.35
C PHE A 170 -5.85 -3.01 19.35
N LYS A 171 -6.19 -2.59 20.58
CA LYS A 171 -6.55 -3.51 21.67
C LYS A 171 -7.99 -4.02 21.55
N ASN A 172 -8.93 -3.17 21.16
CA ASN A 172 -10.36 -3.45 21.29
C ASN A 172 -11.06 -3.75 19.97
N ASP A 173 -10.52 -3.26 18.85
CA ASP A 173 -11.25 -3.18 17.59
C ASP A 173 -10.67 -4.07 16.51
N TYR A 174 -9.34 -4.28 16.47
CA TYR A 174 -8.68 -5.01 15.39
C TYR A 174 -9.21 -6.43 15.18
N ASP A 175 -9.50 -7.17 16.26
CA ASP A 175 -10.11 -8.51 16.15
C ASP A 175 -11.45 -8.48 15.42
N LEU A 176 -12.30 -7.52 15.78
CA LEU A 176 -13.62 -7.40 15.21
C LEU A 176 -13.55 -6.86 13.77
N ALA A 177 -12.71 -5.87 13.52
CA ALA A 177 -12.47 -5.32 12.19
C ALA A 177 -11.91 -6.40 11.24
N SER A 178 -10.95 -7.19 11.69
CA SER A 178 -10.39 -8.35 10.98
C SER A 178 -11.50 -9.34 10.56
N ASN A 179 -12.42 -9.67 11.48
CA ASN A 179 -13.57 -10.53 11.17
C ASN A 179 -14.53 -9.90 10.15
N PHE A 180 -14.77 -8.58 10.22
CA PHE A 180 -15.59 -7.89 9.22
C PHE A 180 -14.96 -7.87 7.83
N ILE A 181 -13.64 -7.67 7.75
CA ILE A 181 -12.89 -7.73 6.50
C ILE A 181 -13.02 -9.14 5.87
N GLN A 182 -12.91 -10.18 6.69
CA GLN A 182 -12.94 -11.57 6.21
C GLN A 182 -14.35 -12.09 5.86
N PHE A 183 -15.35 -11.84 6.71
CA PHE A 183 -16.65 -12.51 6.61
C PHE A 183 -17.80 -11.60 6.16
N LYS A 184 -17.66 -10.28 6.28
CA LYS A 184 -18.63 -9.22 5.96
C LYS A 184 -19.98 -9.26 6.69
N ASP A 185 -20.53 -10.45 6.98
CA ASP A 185 -21.84 -10.63 7.62
C ASP A 185 -21.72 -10.66 9.15
N TYR A 186 -22.34 -9.67 9.81
CA TYR A 186 -22.38 -9.57 11.27
C TYR A 186 -22.98 -10.81 11.96
N LYS A 187 -23.86 -11.58 11.30
CA LYS A 187 -24.47 -12.80 11.86
C LYS A 187 -23.41 -13.89 12.02
N ILE A 188 -22.64 -14.14 10.95
CA ILE A 188 -21.53 -15.11 10.96
C ILE A 188 -20.50 -14.70 12.02
N ILE A 189 -20.19 -13.41 12.10
CA ILE A 189 -19.22 -12.87 13.05
C ILE A 189 -19.72 -13.02 14.50
N SER A 190 -21.01 -12.81 14.75
CA SER A 190 -21.60 -12.97 16.08
C SER A 190 -21.47 -14.40 16.62
N GLU A 191 -21.66 -15.40 15.74
CA GLU A 191 -21.50 -16.81 16.07
C GLU A 191 -20.03 -17.16 16.31
N LYS A 192 -19.12 -16.71 15.43
CA LYS A 192 -17.67 -16.93 15.58
C LYS A 192 -17.07 -16.32 16.85
N MET A 193 -17.55 -15.13 17.25
CA MET A 193 -17.03 -14.42 18.41
C MET A 193 -17.77 -14.74 19.71
N ASN A 194 -18.79 -15.61 19.67
CA ASN A 194 -19.68 -15.89 20.80
C ASN A 194 -20.25 -14.59 21.42
N LYS A 195 -20.78 -13.70 20.57
CA LYS A 195 -21.33 -12.39 20.95
C LYS A 195 -22.75 -12.24 20.42
N THR A 196 -23.56 -11.38 21.04
CA THR A 196 -24.92 -11.13 20.57
C THR A 196 -24.93 -10.42 19.22
N ARG A 197 -25.87 -10.79 18.35
CA ARG A 197 -26.06 -10.16 17.02
C ARG A 197 -26.25 -8.64 17.12
N SER A 198 -27.00 -8.19 18.13
CA SER A 198 -27.24 -6.76 18.37
C SER A 198 -25.96 -5.99 18.72
N LEU A 199 -25.06 -6.59 19.49
CA LEU A 199 -23.76 -6.01 19.80
C LEU A 199 -22.91 -5.88 18.54
N ILE A 200 -22.77 -6.94 17.75
CA ILE A 200 -21.94 -6.92 16.53
C ILE A 200 -22.48 -5.93 15.52
N TRP A 201 -23.80 -5.88 15.30
CA TRP A 201 -24.44 -4.89 14.42
C TRP A 201 -24.19 -3.43 14.87
N LYS A 202 -24.29 -3.14 16.17
CA LYS A 202 -23.95 -1.80 16.69
C LYS A 202 -22.48 -1.47 16.45
N ARG A 203 -21.60 -2.46 16.58
CA ARG A 203 -20.17 -2.30 16.38
C ARG A 203 -19.78 -2.15 14.92
N GLU A 204 -20.45 -2.82 13.99
CA GLU A 204 -20.31 -2.62 12.54
C GLU A 204 -20.46 -1.13 12.17
N LYS A 205 -21.51 -0.49 12.69
CA LYS A 205 -21.77 0.94 12.51
C LYS A 205 -20.69 1.81 13.15
N THR A 206 -20.27 1.47 14.37
CA THR A 206 -19.26 2.24 15.10
C THR A 206 -17.89 2.16 14.43
N LEU A 207 -17.55 1.00 13.85
CA LEU A 207 -16.33 0.79 13.08
C LEU A 207 -16.44 1.35 11.65
N GLN A 208 -17.62 1.81 11.22
CA GLN A 208 -17.87 2.34 9.88
C GLN A 208 -17.50 1.35 8.76
N ILE A 209 -17.81 0.06 8.96
CA ILE A 209 -17.45 -1.02 8.01
C ILE A 209 -18.04 -0.79 6.61
N GLU A 210 -19.27 -0.27 6.53
CA GLU A 210 -19.89 0.06 5.25
C GLU A 210 -19.10 1.15 4.50
N SER A 211 -18.76 2.25 5.19
CA SER A 211 -17.96 3.33 4.61
C SER A 211 -16.55 2.86 4.23
N TYR A 212 -15.93 2.01 5.05
CA TYR A 212 -14.65 1.37 4.76
C TYR A 212 -14.70 0.59 3.45
N ASN A 213 -15.71 -0.25 3.28
CA ASN A 213 -15.91 -1.05 2.06
C ASN A 213 -16.22 -0.16 0.84
N ALA A 214 -17.06 0.88 1.01
CA ALA A 214 -17.36 1.82 -0.05
C ALA A 214 -16.10 2.56 -0.53
N THR A 215 -15.22 2.98 0.39
CA THR A 215 -13.94 3.61 0.06
C THR A 215 -13.03 2.67 -0.73
N LYS A 216 -12.93 1.39 -0.35
CA LYS A 216 -12.20 0.39 -1.15
C LYS A 216 -12.81 0.21 -2.55
N ASN A 217 -14.14 0.16 -2.65
CA ASN A 217 -14.81 0.03 -3.95
C ASN A 217 -14.53 1.23 -4.87
N ILE A 218 -14.49 2.46 -4.32
CA ILE A 218 -14.08 3.65 -5.07
C ILE A 218 -12.66 3.47 -5.61
N MET A 219 -11.72 3.05 -4.76
CA MET A 219 -10.32 2.78 -5.14
C MET A 219 -10.20 1.70 -6.24
N HIS A 220 -10.93 0.60 -6.13
CA HIS A 220 -10.92 -0.44 -7.17
C HIS A 220 -11.55 0.04 -8.49
N THR A 221 -12.64 0.82 -8.40
CA THR A 221 -13.32 1.33 -9.59
C THR A 221 -12.44 2.32 -10.33
N ILE A 222 -11.88 3.32 -9.64
CA ILE A 222 -11.08 4.37 -10.28
C ILE A 222 -9.79 3.83 -10.92
N THR A 223 -9.20 2.77 -10.35
CA THR A 223 -8.01 2.12 -10.90
C THR A 223 -8.30 1.19 -12.08
N SER A 224 -9.56 0.82 -12.31
CA SER A 224 -9.99 0.01 -13.46
C SER A 224 -10.31 0.85 -14.70
N ILE A 225 -10.40 2.17 -14.55
CA ILE A 225 -10.62 3.11 -15.66
C ILE A 225 -9.29 3.25 -16.42
N LYS A 226 -9.35 3.04 -17.74
CA LYS A 226 -8.23 3.19 -18.67
C LYS A 226 -8.16 4.62 -19.21
#